data_AF-D2DSP4-F1
#
_entry.id   AF-D2DSP4-F1
#
_cell.length_a   1.000
_cell.length_b   1.000
_cell.length_c   1.000
_cell.angle_alpha   90.00
_cell.angle_beta   90.00
_cell.angle_gamma   90.00
#
_symmetry.space_group_name_H-M   'P 1'
#
loop_
_entity.id
_entity.type
_entity.pdbx_description
1 polymer ?
#
loop_
_entity_poly.entity_id
_entity_poly.type
_entity_poly.pdbx_seq_one_letter_code
_entity_poly.pdbx_strand_id
1 'polypeptide(L)'
;YLDRAEKLKEYIEKNKDKKKPMKAGAGNAGKKGGGGSKDSDSDDEDPTKKKMEAKMEGAIVAEKPNVRWEDVAGLEGAKSALKEAVILPIKFPHMFTGKRQAWRGILLFGPPGT
;
A
#
# COMPACT_ATOMS: atom_id res chain seq x y z
N TYR A 1 -28.35 -3.60 -2.92
CA TYR A 1 -27.38 -3.32 -1.84
C TYR A 1 -27.79 -3.91 -0.49
N LEU A 2 -29.09 -4.06 -0.20
CA LEU A 2 -29.61 -4.60 1.06
C LEU A 2 -29.36 -6.12 1.20
N ASP A 3 -29.54 -6.88 0.13
CA ASP A 3 -29.39 -8.36 0.15
C ASP A 3 -27.96 -8.83 0.49
N ARG A 4 -26.95 -7.99 0.21
CA ARG A 4 -25.55 -8.28 0.56
C ARG A 4 -25.32 -8.11 2.07
N ALA A 5 -26.00 -7.15 2.70
CA ALA A 5 -25.88 -6.89 4.14
C ALA A 5 -26.57 -7.98 4.98
N GLU A 6 -27.69 -8.52 4.49
CA GLU A 6 -28.41 -9.63 5.14
C GLU A 6 -27.58 -10.92 5.14
N LYS A 7 -26.98 -11.29 3.99
CA LYS A 7 -26.06 -12.43 3.90
C LYS A 7 -24.82 -12.29 4.79
N LEU A 8 -24.32 -11.06 4.97
CA LEU A 8 -23.21 -10.77 5.87
C LEU A 8 -23.59 -10.98 7.34
N LYS A 9 -24.82 -10.63 7.74
CA LYS A 9 -25.33 -10.89 9.10
C LYS A 9 -25.46 -12.39 9.39
N GLU A 10 -26.05 -13.15 8.47
CA GLU A 10 -26.19 -14.61 8.63
C GLU A 10 -24.82 -15.31 8.73
N TYR A 11 -23.84 -14.85 7.95
CA TYR A 11 -22.48 -15.41 8.00
C TYR A 11 -21.75 -15.07 9.30
N ILE A 12 -21.99 -13.88 9.87
CA ILE A 12 -21.42 -13.44 11.15
C ILE A 12 -22.07 -14.19 12.31
N GLU A 13 -23.39 -14.39 12.29
CA GLU A 13 -24.10 -15.17 13.32
C GLU A 13 -23.70 -16.64 13.30
N LYS A 14 -23.63 -17.26 12.11
CA LYS A 14 -23.23 -18.66 11.95
C LYS A 14 -21.78 -18.95 12.40
N ASN A 15 -20.91 -17.95 12.37
CA ASN A 15 -19.52 -18.07 12.79
C ASN A 15 -19.23 -17.57 14.22
N LYS A 16 -20.21 -16.93 14.88
CA LYS A 16 -20.09 -16.50 16.29
C LYS A 16 -19.93 -17.70 17.23
N ASP A 17 -20.52 -18.84 16.90
CA ASP A 17 -20.43 -20.07 17.71
C ASP A 17 -19.07 -20.79 17.60
N LYS A 18 -18.20 -20.42 16.65
CA LYS A 18 -16.88 -21.06 16.43
C LYS A 18 -15.67 -20.23 16.88
N LYS A 19 -15.85 -19.03 17.42
CA LYS A 19 -14.75 -18.24 18.00
C LYS A 19 -15.07 -17.82 19.43
N LYS A 20 -14.75 -18.69 20.39
CA LYS A 20 -14.51 -18.23 21.77
C LYS A 20 -13.15 -17.53 21.85
N PRO A 21 -13.05 -16.29 22.38
CA PRO A 21 -11.77 -15.67 22.65
C PRO A 21 -11.07 -16.40 23.81
N MET A 22 -9.81 -16.75 23.60
CA MET A 22 -8.90 -17.25 24.64
C MET A 22 -8.39 -16.07 25.50
N LYS A 23 -8.39 -16.29 26.84
CA LYS A 23 -7.62 -15.61 27.92
C LYS A 23 -8.24 -14.32 28.51
N ALA A 24 -8.41 -14.12 29.84
CA ALA A 24 -7.61 -14.58 30.99
C ALA A 24 -8.43 -14.89 32.27
N GLY A 25 -8.00 -15.88 33.07
CA GLY A 25 -8.36 -16.00 34.52
C GLY A 25 -8.57 -17.42 35.08
N ALA A 26 -7.46 -18.08 35.48
CA ALA A 26 -7.31 -19.15 36.50
C ALA A 26 -8.11 -20.48 36.44
N GLY A 27 -7.40 -21.63 36.37
CA GLY A 27 -7.92 -22.94 36.85
C GLY A 27 -7.50 -24.23 36.12
N ASN A 28 -6.26 -24.67 36.32
CA ASN A 28 -5.69 -26.05 36.39
C ASN A 28 -6.17 -27.25 35.50
N ALA A 29 -5.14 -27.98 35.01
CA ALA A 29 -5.02 -29.42 34.74
C ALA A 29 -5.50 -30.06 33.41
N GLY A 30 -4.54 -30.27 32.49
CA GLY A 30 -4.13 -31.63 32.11
C GLY A 30 -4.48 -32.19 30.72
N LYS A 31 -3.41 -32.41 29.91
CA LYS A 31 -3.12 -33.65 29.14
C LYS A 31 -3.28 -33.65 27.59
N LYS A 32 -2.09 -33.64 26.94
CA LYS A 32 -1.60 -34.41 25.77
C LYS A 32 -2.14 -34.19 24.34
N GLY A 33 -1.16 -34.10 23.42
CA GLY A 33 -1.23 -34.37 21.98
C GLY A 33 -1.32 -33.07 21.17
N GLY A 34 -0.31 -32.59 20.46
CA GLY A 34 0.58 -33.31 19.55
C GLY A 34 0.00 -33.24 18.14
N GLY A 35 0.60 -32.45 17.26
CA GLY A 35 0.28 -32.43 15.83
C GLY A 35 0.02 -31.05 15.26
N GLY A 36 1.10 -30.36 14.84
CA GLY A 36 0.97 -29.30 13.85
C GLY A 36 0.58 -29.88 12.50
N SER A 37 -0.28 -29.17 11.78
CA SER A 37 -0.34 -29.17 10.31
C SER A 37 -0.99 -27.84 9.93
N LYS A 38 -0.17 -26.80 9.77
CA LYS A 38 0.21 -26.29 8.45
C LYS A 38 -1.01 -25.60 7.83
N ASP A 39 -1.20 -24.35 8.25
CA ASP A 39 -1.86 -23.36 7.41
C ASP A 39 -1.15 -23.42 6.06
N SER A 40 -1.79 -24.02 5.06
CA SER A 40 -1.33 -23.92 3.69
C SER A 40 -1.66 -22.51 3.21
N ASP A 41 -0.89 -21.55 3.69
CA ASP A 41 -0.46 -20.44 2.87
C ASP A 41 0.31 -21.11 1.72
N SER A 42 -0.40 -21.36 0.63
CA SER A 42 0.23 -21.85 -0.60
C SER A 42 1.03 -20.69 -1.16
N ASP A 43 2.22 -20.49 -0.60
CA ASP A 43 3.39 -19.85 -1.20
C ASP A 43 3.84 -20.68 -2.42
N ASP A 44 2.95 -20.91 -3.37
CA ASP A 44 3.36 -21.11 -4.75
C ASP A 44 3.77 -19.72 -5.25
N GLU A 45 4.98 -19.30 -4.87
CA GLU A 45 5.66 -18.18 -5.52
C GLU A 45 5.80 -18.55 -6.99
N ASP A 46 4.83 -18.14 -7.81
CA ASP A 46 4.93 -18.27 -9.25
C ASP A 46 6.29 -17.69 -9.68
N PRO A 47 7.20 -18.50 -10.24
CA PRO A 47 8.55 -18.06 -10.57
C PRO A 47 8.54 -16.86 -11.53
N THR A 48 7.43 -16.65 -12.25
CA THR A 48 7.25 -15.48 -13.11
C THR A 48 7.05 -14.19 -12.32
N LYS A 49 6.32 -14.20 -11.19
CA LYS A 49 6.08 -13.03 -10.35
C LYS A 49 7.37 -12.53 -9.73
N LYS A 50 8.16 -13.44 -9.15
CA LYS A 50 9.46 -13.13 -8.55
C LYS A 50 10.46 -12.58 -9.56
N LYS A 51 10.45 -13.11 -10.78
CA LYS A 51 11.27 -12.60 -11.89
C LYS A 51 10.82 -11.21 -12.36
N MET A 52 9.53 -10.89 -12.30
CA MET A 52 9.03 -9.55 -12.59
C MET A 52 9.37 -8.56 -11.47
N GLU A 53 9.23 -8.95 -10.20
CA GLU A 53 9.61 -8.14 -9.04
C GLU A 53 11.10 -7.76 -9.09
N ALA A 54 11.99 -8.74 -9.31
CA ALA A 54 13.42 -8.47 -9.44
C ALA A 54 13.77 -7.52 -10.62
N LYS A 55 13.03 -7.61 -11.73
CA LYS A 55 13.20 -6.66 -12.86
C LYS A 55 12.71 -5.25 -12.51
N MET A 56 11.64 -5.13 -11.73
CA MET A 56 11.13 -3.84 -11.27
C MET A 56 12.10 -3.20 -10.28
N GLU A 57 12.67 -3.97 -9.36
CA GLU A 57 13.67 -3.50 -8.41
C GLU A 57 14.89 -2.90 -9.11
N GLY A 58 15.39 -3.55 -10.18
CA GLY A 58 16.51 -3.03 -10.96
C GLY A 58 16.22 -1.73 -11.73
N ALA A 59 14.94 -1.39 -11.95
CA ALA A 59 14.54 -0.14 -12.62
C ALA A 59 14.37 1.03 -11.65
N ILE A 60 14.36 0.78 -10.33
CA ILE A 60 14.23 1.82 -9.31
C ILE A 60 15.61 2.45 -9.11
N VAL A 61 15.72 3.74 -9.41
CA VAL A 61 16.93 4.51 -9.15
C VAL A 61 17.07 4.71 -7.64
N ALA A 62 18.02 4.02 -7.02
CA ALA A 62 18.34 4.15 -5.59
C ALA A 62 19.27 5.34 -5.30
N GLU A 63 20.04 5.79 -6.30
CA GLU A 63 20.95 6.91 -6.18
C GLU A 63 20.20 8.25 -6.22
N LYS A 64 20.55 9.16 -5.31
CA LYS A 64 19.97 10.49 -5.28
C LYS A 64 20.90 11.47 -6.00
N PRO A 65 20.62 11.87 -7.26
CA PRO A 65 21.44 12.84 -7.96
C PRO A 65 21.43 14.19 -7.19
N ASN A 66 22.59 14.85 -7.14
CA ASN A 66 22.75 16.11 -6.43
C ASN A 66 22.33 17.30 -7.32
N VAL A 67 21.05 17.37 -7.65
CA VAL A 67 20.46 18.46 -8.46
C VAL A 67 19.44 19.21 -7.61
N ARG A 68 19.61 20.53 -7.51
CA ARG A 68 18.70 21.41 -6.74
C ARG A 68 17.84 22.25 -7.69
N TRP A 69 16.81 22.90 -7.13
CA TRP A 69 15.88 23.73 -7.89
C TRP A 69 16.55 24.99 -8.48
N GLU A 70 17.60 25.46 -7.81
CA GLU A 70 18.40 26.63 -8.20
C GLU A 70 19.35 26.31 -9.37
N ASP A 71 19.71 25.03 -9.54
CA ASP A 71 20.64 24.59 -10.58
C ASP A 71 19.96 24.48 -11.96
N VAL A 72 18.62 24.52 -12.00
CA VAL A 72 17.83 24.56 -13.24
C VAL A 72 17.58 26.02 -13.62
N ALA A 73 18.02 26.47 -14.79
CA ALA A 73 17.76 27.84 -15.24
C ALA A 73 16.35 27.98 -15.86
N GLY A 74 15.61 29.03 -15.48
CA GLY A 74 14.28 29.31 -16.04
C GLY A 74 13.18 28.35 -15.57
N LEU A 75 12.16 28.15 -16.42
CA LEU A 75 11.04 27.21 -16.20
C LEU A 75 10.25 27.41 -14.89
N GLU A 76 10.13 28.66 -14.40
CA GLU A 76 9.56 28.93 -13.07
C GLU A 76 8.13 28.42 -12.90
N GLY A 77 7.30 28.52 -13.95
CA GLY A 77 5.95 27.96 -13.92
C GLY A 77 5.94 26.43 -13.78
N ALA A 78 6.82 25.73 -14.49
CA ALA A 78 6.93 24.27 -14.40
C ALA A 78 7.48 23.83 -13.03
N LYS A 79 8.46 24.57 -12.47
CA LYS A 79 8.98 24.33 -11.13
C LYS A 79 7.91 24.53 -10.06
N SER A 80 7.13 25.61 -10.13
CA SER A 80 6.02 25.85 -9.17
C SER A 80 5.00 24.72 -9.27
N ALA A 81 4.57 24.38 -10.49
CA ALA A 81 3.62 23.29 -10.71
C ALA A 81 4.11 21.95 -10.16
N LEU A 82 5.39 21.61 -10.36
CA LEU A 82 5.99 20.39 -9.81
C LEU A 82 6.04 20.40 -8.28
N LYS A 83 6.45 21.52 -7.68
CA LYS A 83 6.46 21.68 -6.21
C LYS A 83 5.06 21.53 -5.64
N GLU A 84 4.06 22.14 -6.27
CA GLU A 84 2.66 22.04 -5.85
C GLU A 84 2.10 20.63 -6.02
N ALA A 85 2.38 19.98 -7.15
CA ALA A 85 1.86 18.66 -7.46
C ALA A 85 2.46 17.55 -6.58
N VAL A 86 3.76 17.66 -6.24
CA VAL A 86 4.51 16.59 -5.55
C VAL A 86 4.73 16.91 -4.08
N ILE A 87 5.18 18.12 -3.76
CA ILE A 87 5.60 18.46 -2.38
C ILE A 87 4.39 18.79 -1.51
N LEU A 88 3.40 19.55 -2.00
CA LEU A 88 2.26 19.95 -1.17
C LEU A 88 1.45 18.76 -0.64
N PRO A 89 1.14 17.71 -1.42
CA PRO A 89 0.43 16.55 -0.89
C PRO A 89 1.19 15.80 0.19
N ILE A 90 2.53 15.72 0.07
CA ILE A 90 3.38 15.06 1.05
C ILE A 90 3.49 15.89 2.34
N LYS A 91 3.65 17.21 2.20
CA LYS A 91 3.83 18.12 3.34
C LYS A 91 2.52 18.42 4.07
N PHE A 92 1.41 18.48 3.35
CA PHE A 92 0.10 18.85 3.89
C PHE A 92 -1.01 17.87 3.46
N PRO A 93 -0.94 16.60 3.86
CA PRO A 93 -1.88 15.57 3.42
C PRO A 93 -3.33 15.87 3.79
N HIS A 94 -3.57 16.58 4.90
CA HIS A 94 -4.91 16.98 5.34
C HIS A 94 -5.61 17.95 4.37
N MET A 95 -4.85 18.75 3.60
CA MET A 95 -5.41 19.64 2.59
C MET A 95 -5.90 18.89 1.35
N PHE A 96 -5.42 17.67 1.12
CA PHE A 96 -5.77 16.86 -0.05
C PHE A 96 -6.75 15.73 0.32
N THR A 97 -7.84 16.13 0.99
CA THR A 97 -8.93 15.22 1.37
C THR A 97 -10.19 15.47 0.53
N GLY A 98 -10.96 14.41 0.27
CA GLY A 98 -12.20 14.49 -0.51
C GLY A 98 -11.96 14.81 -1.99
N LYS A 99 -12.53 15.93 -2.48
CA LYS A 99 -12.48 16.33 -3.89
C LYS A 99 -11.12 16.89 -4.32
N ARG A 100 -10.31 17.39 -3.39
CA ARG A 100 -8.96 17.88 -3.69
C ARG A 100 -8.00 16.70 -3.56
N GLN A 101 -7.58 16.13 -4.68
CA GLN A 101 -6.67 14.98 -4.72
C GLN A 101 -5.29 15.40 -5.22
N ALA A 102 -4.26 14.67 -4.79
CA ALA A 102 -2.92 14.81 -5.32
C ALA A 102 -2.88 14.45 -6.81
N TRP A 103 -1.98 15.06 -7.56
CA TRP A 103 -1.85 14.82 -8.99
C TRP A 103 -1.35 13.39 -9.22
N ARG A 104 -1.92 12.69 -10.22
CA ARG A 104 -1.62 11.27 -10.50
C ARG A 104 -0.59 11.08 -11.61
N GLY A 105 -0.31 12.10 -12.39
CA GLY A 105 0.64 12.09 -13.48
C GLY A 105 1.01 13.50 -13.90
N ILE A 106 2.23 13.65 -14.41
CA ILE A 106 2.78 14.91 -14.92
C ILE A 106 3.38 14.61 -16.29
N LEU A 107 3.00 15.39 -17.30
CA LEU A 107 3.57 15.31 -18.64
C LEU A 107 4.52 16.48 -18.84
N LEU A 108 5.80 16.18 -19.02
CA LEU A 108 6.81 17.16 -19.40
C LEU A 108 7.06 17.03 -20.91
N PHE A 109 6.94 18.13 -21.65
CA PHE A 109 7.15 18.16 -23.10
C PHE A 109 7.95 19.40 -23.50
N GLY A 110 8.73 19.29 -24.57
CA GLY A 110 9.57 20.36 -25.09
C GLY A 110 10.55 19.85 -26.16
N PRO A 111 11.28 20.76 -26.84
CA PRO A 111 12.40 20.41 -27.69
C PRO A 111 13.47 19.60 -26.93
N PRO A 112 14.20 18.68 -27.57
CA PRO A 112 15.24 17.93 -26.90
C PRO A 112 16.35 18.87 -26.40
N GLY A 113 16.65 18.80 -25.10
CA GLY A 113 17.70 19.62 -24.46
C GLY A 113 17.21 20.89 -23.75
N THR A 114 15.90 21.06 -23.54
CA THR A 114 15.33 22.10 -22.66
C THR A 114 15.25 21.69 -21.21
#